data_AF-A0A2E7W1F3-F1
#
_entry.id   AF-A0A2E7W1F3-F1
#
_cell.length_a   1.000
_cell.length_b   1.000
_cell.length_c   1.000
_cell.angle_alpha   90.00
_cell.angle_beta   90.00
_cell.angle_gamma   90.00
#
_symmetry.space_group_name_H-M   'P 1'
#
loop_
_entity.id
_entity.type
_entity.pdbx_description
1 polymer ?
#
loop_
_entity_poly.entity_id
_entity_poly.type
_entity_poly.pdbx_seq_one_letter_code
_entity_poly.pdbx_strand_id
1 'polypeptide(L)'
;MIDFIKFIVIALQISLVFVSFPGLASEIDTPFNSKEMHLGVATCASSTCHGSLSEWVGSNVLQNEFVTWQENDPHARSFKTLLNKDSRRIARNLGLSNAHEADMCLDCHADNVPTTSRGPEFQISDGVGCEACHGGAANWISVHVSGSTSHAKNIDAGLFPTDQPVPRARLCLSCHLGTENQFITHRIMGAGHPRLAFELDTYTSTQPSHYNIDSDYQDRKGKIPSINVWAVGQAVAVNALLENLLDANLNQDGIFPELVFFDCHSCHHPMSDVRWMPRKDQNSKPGIPRLYDSNMVMLRVLTSVSNPMDSELIEDTVLKLHSASSLNHDSFVLAADQLLGLTSALPEKLSNYRFTPTDIRKVLFAVLNASSDEVYADYSTAEQAGMALSAIFQTMLDDGLISQANYANLIDLLDSSYKSLKDDERYSPRKFVSALRLIKRSVQRL
;
A
#
# COMPACT_ATOMS: atom_id res chain seq x y z
N MET A 1 -60.47 -45.26 -27.88
CA MET A 1 -60.74 -44.48 -26.65
C MET A 1 -59.38 -44.28 -25.99
N ILE A 2 -58.63 -43.28 -26.46
CA ILE A 2 -58.60 -41.90 -25.98
C ILE A 2 -57.45 -41.77 -24.95
N ASP A 3 -56.52 -40.84 -25.26
CA ASP A 3 -55.53 -40.19 -24.37
C ASP A 3 -54.25 -40.96 -24.01
N PHE A 4 -53.03 -40.40 -23.93
CA PHE A 4 -52.46 -39.05 -23.85
C PHE A 4 -50.92 -39.28 -23.94
N ILE A 5 -50.04 -38.63 -24.70
CA ILE A 5 -49.43 -37.29 -24.55
C ILE A 5 -48.31 -37.20 -25.60
N LYS A 6 -48.25 -36.09 -26.34
CA LYS A 6 -47.14 -35.72 -27.23
C LYS A 6 -46.03 -35.08 -26.40
N PHE A 7 -44.80 -35.58 -26.48
CA PHE A 7 -43.61 -34.84 -26.06
C PHE A 7 -43.05 -34.04 -27.23
N ILE A 8 -43.09 -32.71 -27.09
CA ILE A 8 -42.36 -31.77 -27.94
C ILE A 8 -40.94 -31.69 -27.37
N VAL A 9 -39.94 -32.17 -28.12
CA VAL A 9 -38.53 -31.92 -27.82
C VAL A 9 -38.15 -30.58 -28.44
N ILE A 10 -38.08 -29.54 -27.62
CA ILE A 10 -37.47 -28.26 -27.99
C ILE A 10 -35.95 -28.44 -27.86
N ALA A 11 -35.25 -28.46 -28.98
CA ALA A 11 -33.79 -28.43 -29.02
C ALA A 11 -33.33 -27.02 -28.62
N LEU A 12 -32.80 -26.88 -27.40
CA LEU A 12 -32.14 -25.67 -26.95
C LEU A 12 -30.71 -25.67 -27.49
N GLN A 13 -30.45 -24.84 -28.52
CA GLN A 13 -29.08 -24.56 -28.95
C GLN A 13 -28.41 -23.67 -27.88
N ILE A 14 -27.50 -24.26 -27.12
CA ILE A 14 -26.60 -23.53 -26.23
C ILE A 14 -25.49 -22.95 -27.12
N SER A 15 -25.62 -21.67 -27.48
CA SER A 15 -24.51 -20.90 -28.04
C SER A 15 -23.49 -20.67 -26.92
N LEU A 16 -22.39 -21.43 -26.93
CA LEU A 16 -21.20 -21.14 -26.11
C LEU A 16 -20.61 -19.82 -26.62
N VAL A 17 -20.91 -18.73 -25.92
CA VAL A 17 -20.13 -17.49 -26.01
C VAL A 17 -18.83 -17.75 -25.26
N PHE A 18 -17.74 -17.97 -25.98
CA PHE A 18 -16.39 -17.89 -25.40
C PHE A 18 -16.16 -16.44 -24.98
N VAL A 19 -16.37 -16.16 -23.69
CA VAL A 19 -15.87 -14.94 -23.06
C VAL A 19 -14.36 -15.10 -23.00
N SER A 20 -13.66 -14.48 -23.93
CA SER A 20 -12.22 -14.32 -23.86
C SER A 20 -11.89 -13.51 -22.61
N PHE A 21 -11.45 -14.17 -21.54
CA PHE A 21 -10.82 -13.48 -20.43
C PHE A 21 -9.59 -12.74 -20.99
N PRO A 22 -9.49 -11.41 -20.86
CA PRO A 22 -8.23 -10.74 -21.13
C PRO A 22 -7.18 -11.40 -20.24
N GLY A 23 -6.07 -11.84 -20.83
CA GLY A 23 -5.00 -12.53 -20.12
C GLY A 23 -4.61 -11.72 -18.89
N LEU A 24 -4.64 -12.35 -17.72
CA LEU A 24 -3.98 -11.86 -16.52
C LEU A 24 -2.55 -11.50 -16.93
N ALA A 25 -2.20 -10.22 -16.86
CA ALA A 25 -0.81 -9.83 -16.96
C ALA A 25 -0.05 -10.66 -15.93
N SER A 26 1.01 -11.35 -16.35
CA SER A 26 1.88 -12.10 -15.43
C SER A 26 2.30 -11.15 -14.32
N GLU A 27 1.92 -11.46 -13.09
CA GLU A 27 2.30 -10.67 -11.93
C GLU A 27 3.84 -10.71 -11.84
N ILE A 28 4.47 -9.54 -11.76
CA ILE A 28 5.92 -9.46 -11.60
C ILE A 28 6.21 -9.81 -10.13
N ASP A 29 6.90 -10.93 -9.90
CA ASP A 29 7.34 -11.33 -8.56
C ASP A 29 8.13 -10.18 -7.92
N THR A 30 7.79 -9.84 -6.68
CA THR A 30 8.58 -8.88 -5.91
C THR A 30 10.01 -9.43 -5.73
N PRO A 31 11.03 -8.55 -5.56
CA PRO A 31 12.42 -8.97 -5.35
C PRO A 31 12.59 -10.09 -4.32
N PHE A 32 11.81 -10.03 -3.23
CA PHE A 32 11.83 -11.02 -2.16
C PHE A 32 11.39 -12.43 -2.60
N ASN A 33 10.41 -12.53 -3.49
CA ASN A 33 9.92 -13.80 -4.03
C ASN A 33 10.70 -14.26 -5.26
N SER A 34 11.50 -13.37 -5.84
CA SER A 34 12.30 -13.67 -7.03
C SER A 34 13.39 -14.70 -6.70
N LYS A 35 13.74 -15.53 -7.70
CA LYS A 35 14.77 -16.57 -7.55
C LYS A 35 16.18 -16.07 -7.80
N GLU A 36 16.31 -14.78 -8.12
CA GLU A 36 17.58 -14.22 -8.56
C GLU A 36 18.57 -14.12 -7.41
N MET A 37 19.87 -14.16 -7.74
CA MET A 37 20.92 -14.08 -6.74
C MET A 37 21.17 -12.61 -6.35
N HIS A 38 21.14 -12.35 -5.05
CA HIS A 38 21.43 -11.05 -4.46
C HIS A 38 22.92 -11.00 -4.09
N LEU A 39 23.68 -10.10 -4.71
CA LEU A 39 25.14 -10.07 -4.60
C LEU A 39 25.64 -9.40 -3.32
N GLY A 40 24.85 -8.49 -2.74
CA GLY A 40 25.18 -7.70 -1.56
C GLY A 40 25.41 -6.22 -1.88
N VAL A 41 25.05 -5.36 -0.91
CA VAL A 41 25.10 -3.89 -1.05
C VAL A 41 26.51 -3.37 -1.37
N ALA A 42 27.55 -4.05 -0.88
CA ALA A 42 28.94 -3.69 -1.16
C ALA A 42 29.27 -3.63 -2.67
N THR A 43 28.55 -4.38 -3.51
CA THR A 43 28.72 -4.34 -4.97
C THR A 43 28.27 -3.01 -5.60
N CYS A 44 27.43 -2.24 -4.91
CA CYS A 44 26.95 -0.92 -5.31
C CYS A 44 27.81 0.22 -4.72
N ALA A 45 28.51 -0.05 -3.62
CA ALA A 45 29.01 0.95 -2.67
C ALA A 45 30.33 1.65 -3.06
N SER A 46 30.95 1.30 -4.19
CA SER A 46 32.20 1.97 -4.59
C SER A 46 31.95 3.43 -4.98
N SER A 47 32.96 4.29 -4.79
CA SER A 47 32.86 5.71 -5.14
C SER A 47 32.69 5.98 -6.63
N THR A 48 33.03 5.01 -7.49
CA THR A 48 32.80 5.06 -8.93
C THR A 48 31.42 4.52 -9.36
N CYS A 49 30.65 3.98 -8.40
CA CYS A 49 29.30 3.45 -8.62
C CYS A 49 28.27 4.36 -7.92
N HIS A 50 27.77 3.95 -6.75
CA HIS A 50 26.73 4.67 -6.00
C HIS A 50 27.21 5.14 -4.62
N GLY A 51 28.50 4.98 -4.30
CA GLY A 51 29.10 5.36 -3.01
C GLY A 51 29.90 6.66 -3.03
N SER A 52 29.66 7.55 -4.00
CA SER A 52 30.27 8.88 -4.01
C SER A 52 29.79 9.72 -2.82
N LEU A 53 30.66 10.52 -2.21
CA LEU A 53 30.28 11.44 -1.12
C LEU A 53 29.51 12.67 -1.62
N SER A 54 29.56 12.94 -2.92
CA SER A 54 28.88 14.05 -3.57
C SER A 54 28.28 13.61 -4.90
N GLU A 55 27.24 14.31 -5.34
CA GLU A 55 26.62 14.07 -6.64
C GLU A 55 27.62 14.26 -7.79
N TRP A 56 27.47 13.45 -8.84
CA TRP A 56 28.31 13.54 -10.03
C TRP A 56 27.71 14.47 -11.08
N VAL A 57 28.49 15.46 -11.51
CA VAL A 57 28.07 16.40 -12.56
C VAL A 57 27.99 15.66 -13.90
N GLY A 58 26.84 15.73 -14.56
CA GLY A 58 26.60 15.12 -15.87
C GLY A 58 26.29 13.62 -15.84
N SER A 59 26.07 13.05 -14.65
CA SER A 59 25.50 11.71 -14.52
C SER A 59 23.97 11.74 -14.64
N ASN A 60 23.39 10.63 -15.08
CA ASN A 60 21.93 10.43 -15.16
C ASN A 60 21.33 9.91 -13.84
N VAL A 61 22.16 9.67 -12.83
CA VAL A 61 21.76 9.34 -11.45
C VAL A 61 22.65 10.13 -10.48
N LEU A 62 22.44 10.00 -9.17
CA LEU A 62 23.12 10.83 -8.18
C LEU A 62 24.54 10.36 -7.85
N GLN A 63 24.84 9.07 -8.04
CA GLN A 63 26.12 8.42 -7.71
C GLN A 63 26.44 8.37 -6.21
N ASN A 64 25.53 8.83 -5.35
CA ASN A 64 25.65 8.83 -3.89
C ASN A 64 24.52 8.05 -3.20
N GLU A 65 23.73 7.26 -3.94
CA GLU A 65 22.55 6.55 -3.43
C GLU A 65 22.89 5.61 -2.26
N PHE A 66 24.05 4.95 -2.30
CA PHE A 66 24.53 4.11 -1.18
C PHE A 66 24.77 4.94 0.08
N VAL A 67 25.35 6.14 -0.05
CA VAL A 67 25.59 7.03 1.09
C VAL A 67 24.26 7.51 1.68
N THR A 68 23.31 7.90 0.83
CA THR A 68 21.96 8.27 1.27
C THR A 68 21.27 7.12 2.01
N TRP A 69 21.34 5.90 1.47
CA TRP A 69 20.80 4.71 2.10
C TRP A 69 21.44 4.45 3.47
N GLN A 70 22.77 4.40 3.53
CA GLN A 70 23.51 4.06 4.74
C GLN A 70 23.29 5.07 5.89
N GLU A 71 23.26 6.37 5.58
CA GLU A 71 23.23 7.43 6.59
C GLU A 71 21.81 7.85 6.96
N ASN A 72 20.91 7.94 5.98
CA ASN A 72 19.61 8.59 6.15
C ASN A 72 18.45 7.61 6.13
N ASP A 73 18.54 6.51 5.38
CA ASP A 73 17.42 5.59 5.19
C ASP A 73 17.21 4.66 6.43
N PRO A 74 16.01 4.63 7.04
CA PRO A 74 15.66 3.63 8.04
C PRO A 74 15.85 2.17 7.60
N HIS A 75 15.74 1.87 6.32
CA HIS A 75 15.92 0.51 5.76
C HIS A 75 17.33 -0.05 6.04
N ALA A 76 18.38 0.77 5.97
CA ALA A 76 19.74 0.36 6.33
C ALA A 76 19.91 -0.01 7.83
N ARG A 77 18.94 0.38 8.67
CA ARG A 77 18.94 0.14 10.12
C ARG A 77 17.92 -0.93 10.54
N SER A 78 17.17 -1.51 9.60
CA SER A 78 16.05 -2.40 9.89
C SER A 78 16.51 -3.68 10.62
N PHE A 79 17.61 -4.31 10.21
CA PHE A 79 18.17 -5.48 10.89
C PHE A 79 18.61 -5.14 12.33
N LYS A 80 19.26 -3.99 12.51
CA LYS A 80 19.70 -3.52 13.84
C LYS A 80 18.54 -3.32 14.80
N THR A 81 17.34 -3.00 14.30
CA THR A 81 16.13 -2.92 15.14
C THR A 81 15.85 -4.26 15.82
N LEU A 82 16.04 -5.40 15.14
CA LEU A 82 15.85 -6.74 15.71
C LEU A 82 16.80 -7.06 16.88
N LEU A 83 17.88 -6.29 17.03
CA LEU A 83 18.85 -6.41 18.11
C LEU A 83 18.53 -5.54 19.33
N ASN A 84 17.43 -4.79 19.34
CA ASN A 84 17.11 -3.90 20.45
C ASN A 84 16.38 -4.64 21.60
N LYS A 85 16.13 -3.93 22.71
CA LYS A 85 15.45 -4.50 23.89
C LYS A 85 13.99 -4.89 23.64
N ASP A 86 13.31 -4.17 22.76
CA ASP A 86 11.90 -4.35 22.45
C ASP A 86 11.72 -5.55 21.53
N SER A 87 12.51 -5.69 20.46
CA SER A 87 12.52 -6.88 19.59
C SER A 87 12.90 -8.14 20.34
N ARG A 88 13.86 -8.09 21.28
CA ARG A 88 14.14 -9.22 22.17
C ARG A 88 12.95 -9.58 23.07
N ARG A 89 12.18 -8.60 23.53
CA ARG A 89 10.95 -8.85 24.31
C ARG A 89 9.89 -9.50 23.44
N ILE A 90 9.65 -8.97 22.24
CA ILE A 90 8.70 -9.52 21.27
C ILE A 90 9.06 -10.97 20.95
N ALA A 91 10.32 -11.27 20.61
CA ALA A 91 10.78 -12.63 20.36
C ALA A 91 10.51 -13.57 21.54
N ARG A 92 10.84 -13.17 22.78
CA ARG A 92 10.54 -13.97 23.98
C ARG A 92 9.04 -14.20 24.17
N ASN A 93 8.20 -13.19 23.94
CA ASN A 93 6.75 -13.29 24.04
C ASN A 93 6.18 -14.26 22.99
N LEU A 94 6.81 -14.35 21.82
CA LEU A 94 6.47 -15.28 20.75
C LEU A 94 7.10 -16.68 20.93
N GLY A 95 7.90 -16.89 21.97
CA GLY A 95 8.62 -18.16 22.18
C GLY A 95 9.80 -18.39 21.23
N LEU A 96 10.30 -17.33 20.58
CA LEU A 96 11.47 -17.36 19.70
C LEU A 96 12.75 -17.15 20.50
N SER A 97 13.84 -17.79 20.06
CA SER A 97 15.18 -17.59 20.63
C SER A 97 15.65 -16.14 20.45
N ASN A 98 15.65 -15.66 19.21
CA ASN A 98 16.11 -14.33 18.82
C ASN A 98 15.28 -13.79 17.65
N ALA A 99 15.01 -12.47 17.63
CA ALA A 99 14.30 -11.84 16.51
C ALA A 99 15.17 -11.81 15.23
N HIS A 100 16.46 -11.53 15.35
CA HIS A 100 17.40 -11.40 14.21
C HIS A 100 17.82 -12.72 13.56
N GLU A 101 17.26 -13.85 14.02
CA GLU A 101 17.47 -15.18 13.46
C GLU A 101 16.16 -15.81 12.98
N ALA A 102 15.02 -15.18 13.26
CA ALA A 102 13.71 -15.71 12.92
C ALA A 102 13.26 -15.15 11.57
N ASP A 103 12.97 -16.04 10.61
CA ASP A 103 12.55 -15.64 9.25
C ASP A 103 11.38 -14.66 9.29
N MET A 104 10.33 -14.94 10.07
CA MET A 104 9.17 -14.05 10.21
C MET A 104 9.49 -12.60 10.65
N CYS A 105 10.65 -12.36 11.26
CA CYS A 105 11.13 -11.02 11.58
C CYS A 105 12.04 -10.48 10.46
N LEU A 106 12.92 -11.34 9.93
CA LEU A 106 13.87 -11.02 8.87
C LEU A 106 13.18 -10.70 7.54
N ASP A 107 12.02 -11.29 7.25
CA ASP A 107 11.29 -11.13 5.98
C ASP A 107 10.90 -9.66 5.70
N CYS A 108 10.77 -8.83 6.74
CA CYS A 108 10.54 -7.38 6.62
C CYS A 108 11.74 -6.53 7.07
N HIS A 109 12.66 -7.09 7.88
CA HIS A 109 13.77 -6.34 8.47
C HIS A 109 15.14 -6.65 7.86
N ALA A 110 15.18 -7.47 6.82
CA ALA A 110 16.37 -7.79 6.05
C ALA A 110 16.00 -8.19 4.61
N ASP A 111 17.00 -8.24 3.74
CA ASP A 111 16.90 -8.89 2.44
C ASP A 111 16.90 -10.42 2.60
N ASN A 112 15.84 -11.00 3.19
CA ASN A 112 15.83 -12.42 3.64
C ASN A 112 15.62 -13.45 2.52
N VAL A 113 16.36 -13.34 1.41
CA VAL A 113 16.32 -14.36 0.34
C VAL A 113 16.97 -15.69 0.78
N PRO A 114 16.66 -16.84 0.17
CA PRO A 114 17.28 -18.12 0.51
C PRO A 114 18.80 -18.08 0.50
N THR A 115 19.46 -18.84 1.38
CA THR A 115 20.93 -18.83 1.48
C THR A 115 21.66 -19.21 0.19
N THR A 116 21.03 -20.03 -0.66
CA THR A 116 21.53 -20.40 -1.99
C THR A 116 21.48 -19.26 -3.01
N SER A 117 20.68 -18.24 -2.74
CA SER A 117 20.52 -17.03 -3.58
C SER A 117 21.32 -15.84 -3.03
N ARG A 118 22.20 -16.05 -2.05
CA ARG A 118 23.06 -15.01 -1.47
C ARG A 118 24.46 -15.11 -2.08
N GLY A 119 24.90 -14.02 -2.72
CA GLY A 119 26.21 -13.89 -3.34
C GLY A 119 27.33 -13.67 -2.31
N PRO A 120 28.60 -13.63 -2.77
CA PRO A 120 29.76 -13.58 -1.88
C PRO A 120 29.84 -12.34 -0.97
N GLU A 121 29.35 -11.19 -1.44
CA GLU A 121 29.38 -9.92 -0.71
C GLU A 121 28.07 -9.67 0.07
N PHE A 122 27.14 -10.61 0.06
CA PHE A 122 25.85 -10.48 0.70
C PHE A 122 25.98 -10.53 2.23
N GLN A 123 25.38 -9.56 2.92
CA GLN A 123 25.29 -9.53 4.37
C GLN A 123 23.84 -9.30 4.81
N ILE A 124 23.24 -10.27 5.50
CA ILE A 124 21.87 -10.11 6.02
C ILE A 124 21.76 -8.95 7.02
N SER A 125 22.87 -8.61 7.68
CA SER A 125 22.96 -7.51 8.63
C SER A 125 22.89 -6.12 8.00
N ASP A 126 23.00 -6.02 6.67
CA ASP A 126 22.78 -4.75 5.95
C ASP A 126 21.32 -4.30 6.05
N GLY A 127 20.40 -5.16 6.48
CA GLY A 127 18.98 -4.86 6.57
C GLY A 127 18.31 -4.90 5.20
N VAL A 128 17.37 -3.99 4.97
CA VAL A 128 16.70 -3.87 3.67
C VAL A 128 17.62 -3.08 2.74
N GLY A 129 18.42 -3.82 1.95
CA GLY A 129 19.44 -3.28 1.06
C GLY A 129 18.91 -2.89 -0.32
N CYS A 130 19.82 -2.52 -1.23
CA CYS A 130 19.48 -2.10 -2.59
C CYS A 130 18.66 -3.15 -3.35
N GLU A 131 19.08 -4.42 -3.27
CA GLU A 131 18.50 -5.53 -4.03
C GLU A 131 17.13 -5.99 -3.50
N ALA A 132 16.81 -5.69 -2.24
CA ALA A 132 15.47 -5.89 -1.69
C ALA A 132 14.42 -5.02 -2.40
N CYS A 133 14.83 -3.88 -3.00
CA CYS A 133 13.96 -3.03 -3.82
C CYS A 133 14.22 -3.19 -5.32
N HIS A 134 15.47 -3.34 -5.73
CA HIS A 134 15.89 -3.36 -7.14
C HIS A 134 15.94 -4.76 -7.76
N GLY A 135 15.74 -5.83 -6.99
CA GLY A 135 15.91 -7.21 -7.43
C GLY A 135 17.38 -7.66 -7.38
N GLY A 136 17.58 -8.98 -7.26
CA GLY A 136 18.92 -9.59 -7.24
C GLY A 136 19.77 -9.18 -8.44
N ALA A 137 20.94 -8.60 -8.17
CA ALA A 137 21.75 -7.92 -9.16
C ALA A 137 22.55 -8.86 -10.06
N ALA A 138 22.61 -10.16 -9.78
CA ALA A 138 23.40 -11.12 -10.54
C ALA A 138 23.15 -11.05 -12.07
N ASN A 139 21.90 -10.82 -12.48
CA ASN A 139 21.54 -10.79 -13.90
C ASN A 139 21.70 -9.41 -14.55
N TRP A 140 21.52 -8.32 -13.80
CA TRP A 140 21.49 -6.98 -14.37
C TRP A 140 22.73 -6.14 -14.08
N ILE A 141 23.57 -6.47 -13.09
CA ILE A 141 24.73 -5.64 -12.71
C ILE A 141 25.74 -5.52 -13.85
N SER A 142 25.96 -6.60 -14.62
CA SER A 142 26.89 -6.61 -15.76
C SER A 142 26.40 -5.74 -16.91
N VAL A 143 25.09 -5.78 -17.18
CA VAL A 143 24.42 -4.91 -18.16
C VAL A 143 24.49 -3.47 -17.70
N HIS A 144 24.23 -3.21 -16.42
CA HIS A 144 24.21 -1.89 -15.80
C HIS A 144 25.55 -1.14 -15.95
N VAL A 145 26.69 -1.82 -15.75
CA VAL A 145 28.02 -1.20 -15.85
C VAL A 145 28.63 -1.24 -17.27
N SER A 146 27.92 -1.77 -18.25
CA SER A 146 28.46 -2.03 -19.61
C SER A 146 28.78 -0.78 -20.44
N GLY A 147 28.43 0.42 -19.97
CA GLY A 147 28.62 1.69 -20.69
C GLY A 147 27.70 1.89 -21.91
N SER A 148 26.86 0.90 -22.26
CA SER A 148 25.87 0.98 -23.36
C SER A 148 24.44 0.61 -22.91
N THR A 149 24.21 0.69 -21.61
CA THR A 149 22.93 0.35 -20.99
C THR A 149 21.87 1.43 -21.19
N SER A 150 20.62 1.04 -21.02
CA SER A 150 19.47 1.94 -20.88
C SER A 150 18.59 1.43 -19.75
N HIS A 151 17.65 2.25 -19.28
CA HIS A 151 16.68 1.83 -18.26
C HIS A 151 15.96 0.55 -18.70
N ALA A 152 15.41 0.54 -19.93
CA ALA A 152 14.74 -0.63 -20.49
C ALA A 152 15.63 -1.89 -20.51
N LYS A 153 16.91 -1.76 -20.91
CA LYS A 153 17.84 -2.91 -20.90
C LYS A 153 18.10 -3.46 -19.50
N ASN A 154 18.16 -2.59 -18.48
CA ASN A 154 18.31 -3.05 -17.10
C ASN A 154 17.05 -3.80 -16.64
N ILE A 155 15.86 -3.28 -16.97
CA ILE A 155 14.58 -3.96 -16.67
C ILE A 155 14.52 -5.33 -17.38
N ASP A 156 14.85 -5.38 -18.68
CA ASP A 156 14.89 -6.63 -19.46
C ASP A 156 15.90 -7.64 -18.87
N ALA A 157 16.94 -7.16 -18.19
CA ALA A 157 17.94 -7.99 -17.51
C ALA A 157 17.56 -8.38 -16.07
N GLY A 158 16.41 -7.94 -15.56
CA GLY A 158 15.88 -8.32 -14.25
C GLY A 158 15.93 -7.23 -13.18
N LEU A 159 16.27 -5.98 -13.51
CA LEU A 159 16.10 -4.86 -12.58
C LEU A 159 14.60 -4.67 -12.31
N PHE A 160 14.21 -4.61 -11.04
CA PHE A 160 12.82 -4.42 -10.68
C PHE A 160 12.36 -2.98 -11.01
N PRO A 161 11.20 -2.80 -11.69
CA PRO A 161 10.73 -1.49 -12.17
C PRO A 161 10.14 -0.64 -11.04
N THR A 162 10.96 -0.26 -10.07
CA THR A 162 10.55 0.60 -8.95
C THR A 162 10.12 1.99 -9.41
N ASP A 163 10.38 2.42 -10.64
CA ASP A 163 9.85 3.66 -11.20
C ASP A 163 8.37 3.61 -11.55
N GLN A 164 7.80 2.41 -11.76
CA GLN A 164 6.40 2.24 -12.17
C GLN A 164 5.46 2.07 -10.95
N PRO A 165 4.26 2.67 -10.93
CA PRO A 165 3.43 2.76 -9.73
C PRO A 165 2.97 1.41 -9.19
N VAL A 166 2.49 0.52 -10.06
CA VAL A 166 1.94 -0.79 -9.67
C VAL A 166 3.01 -1.71 -9.08
N PRO A 167 4.14 -2.00 -9.76
CA PRO A 167 5.19 -2.83 -9.17
C PRO A 167 5.81 -2.19 -7.93
N ARG A 168 5.98 -0.86 -7.89
CA ARG A 168 6.41 -0.15 -6.66
C ARG A 168 5.43 -0.38 -5.51
N ALA A 169 4.13 -0.22 -5.75
CA ALA A 169 3.10 -0.42 -4.74
C ALA A 169 3.13 -1.84 -4.17
N ARG A 170 3.17 -2.86 -5.04
CA ARG A 170 3.27 -4.27 -4.63
C ARG A 170 4.52 -4.54 -3.80
N LEU A 171 5.67 -4.00 -4.24
CA LEU A 171 6.92 -4.10 -3.50
C LEU A 171 6.83 -3.47 -2.10
N CYS A 172 6.45 -2.20 -2.00
CA CYS A 172 6.43 -1.53 -0.70
C CYS A 172 5.39 -2.13 0.25
N LEU A 173 4.19 -2.43 -0.24
CA LEU A 173 3.11 -3.00 0.57
C LEU A 173 3.39 -4.45 0.98
N SER A 174 4.27 -5.18 0.28
CA SER A 174 4.66 -6.53 0.69
C SER A 174 5.17 -6.59 2.13
N CYS A 175 5.94 -5.60 2.57
CA CYS A 175 6.40 -5.48 3.96
C CYS A 175 5.54 -4.52 4.81
N HIS A 176 5.04 -3.43 4.21
CA HIS A 176 4.35 -2.36 4.96
C HIS A 176 2.85 -2.57 5.16
N LEU A 177 2.28 -3.60 4.56
CA LEU A 177 0.93 -4.09 4.82
C LEU A 177 0.94 -5.60 5.07
N GLY A 178 1.80 -6.32 4.36
CA GLY A 178 1.98 -7.76 4.46
C GLY A 178 1.40 -8.50 3.26
N THR A 179 2.11 -9.55 2.83
CA THR A 179 1.59 -10.60 1.93
C THR A 179 1.52 -11.93 2.68
N GLU A 180 1.14 -13.01 2.01
CA GLU A 180 1.21 -14.37 2.56
C GLU A 180 2.59 -14.72 3.17
N ASN A 181 3.67 -14.18 2.61
CA ASN A 181 5.04 -14.45 3.06
C ASN A 181 5.54 -13.46 4.11
N GLN A 182 4.88 -12.30 4.28
CA GLN A 182 5.30 -11.21 5.18
C GLN A 182 4.15 -10.72 6.07
N PHE A 183 3.32 -11.65 6.54
CA PHE A 183 2.10 -11.29 7.25
C PHE A 183 2.33 -11.02 8.74
N ILE A 184 1.92 -9.83 9.21
CA ILE A 184 1.93 -9.50 10.63
C ILE A 184 0.58 -9.87 11.27
N THR A 185 0.56 -11.01 11.94
CA THR A 185 -0.61 -11.48 12.71
C THR A 185 -0.87 -10.61 13.95
N HIS A 186 -2.10 -10.61 14.44
CA HIS A 186 -2.45 -9.98 15.71
C HIS A 186 -1.65 -10.55 16.88
N ARG A 187 -1.22 -11.82 16.81
CA ARG A 187 -0.30 -12.42 17.79
C ARG A 187 1.05 -11.70 17.84
N ILE A 188 1.62 -11.33 16.69
CA ILE A 188 2.89 -10.58 16.61
C ILE A 188 2.71 -9.16 17.18
N MET A 189 1.59 -8.50 16.85
CA MET A 189 1.25 -7.19 17.42
C MET A 189 1.03 -7.27 18.94
N GLY A 190 0.30 -8.28 19.42
CA GLY A 190 0.07 -8.53 20.85
C GLY A 190 1.35 -8.86 21.63
N ALA A 191 2.38 -9.41 20.97
CA ALA A 191 3.71 -9.58 21.55
C ALA A 191 4.49 -8.25 21.69
N GLY A 192 4.02 -7.17 21.05
CA GLY A 192 4.52 -5.80 21.15
C GLY A 192 5.03 -5.19 19.84
N HIS A 193 4.80 -5.82 18.68
CA HIS A 193 5.10 -5.21 17.39
C HIS A 193 4.14 -4.03 17.12
N PRO A 194 4.63 -2.89 16.62
CA PRO A 194 3.76 -1.76 16.30
C PRO A 194 2.78 -2.09 15.15
N ARG A 195 1.65 -1.37 15.10
CA ARG A 195 0.76 -1.40 13.93
C ARG A 195 1.53 -0.92 12.70
N LEU A 196 1.30 -1.55 11.56
CA LEU A 196 1.78 -1.05 10.28
C LEU A 196 0.88 0.11 9.81
N ALA A 197 1.49 1.25 9.51
CA ALA A 197 0.83 2.43 8.97
C ALA A 197 1.58 2.84 7.70
N PHE A 198 0.91 2.78 6.55
CA PHE A 198 1.57 3.05 5.27
C PHE A 198 0.62 3.66 4.24
N GLU A 199 1.17 4.55 3.44
CA GLU A 199 0.54 5.10 2.24
C GLU A 199 1.65 5.40 1.23
N LEU A 200 1.50 4.88 0.00
CA LEU A 200 2.59 4.81 -0.96
C LEU A 200 3.16 6.18 -1.34
N ASP A 201 2.35 7.18 -1.65
CA ASP A 201 2.82 8.49 -2.12
C ASP A 201 3.48 9.29 -0.97
N THR A 202 2.87 9.28 0.21
CA THR A 202 3.39 9.93 1.41
C THR A 202 4.73 9.34 1.83
N TYR A 203 4.85 8.01 1.89
CA TYR A 203 6.13 7.39 2.26
C TYR A 203 7.16 7.45 1.12
N THR A 204 6.73 7.51 -0.15
CA THR A 204 7.62 7.81 -1.28
C THR A 204 8.24 9.20 -1.17
N SER A 205 7.45 10.20 -0.76
CA SER A 205 7.90 11.60 -0.69
C SER A 205 8.67 11.94 0.60
N THR A 206 8.43 11.22 1.69
CA THR A 206 9.05 11.49 3.00
C THR A 206 10.29 10.65 3.28
N GLN A 207 10.48 9.52 2.59
CA GLN A 207 11.75 8.80 2.66
C GLN A 207 12.90 9.59 2.00
N PRO A 208 14.16 9.37 2.40
CA PRO A 208 15.30 9.91 1.68
C PRO A 208 15.27 9.47 0.21
N SER A 209 15.32 10.42 -0.72
CA SER A 209 15.26 10.09 -2.15
C SER A 209 16.57 9.50 -2.64
N HIS A 210 16.51 8.34 -3.31
CA HIS A 210 17.63 7.72 -4.04
C HIS A 210 17.64 8.11 -5.53
N TYR A 211 16.91 9.16 -5.89
CA TYR A 211 16.80 9.65 -7.26
C TYR A 211 16.50 11.13 -7.27
N ASN A 212 16.68 11.77 -8.42
CA ASN A 212 16.19 13.11 -8.69
C ASN A 212 15.24 13.08 -9.88
N ILE A 213 14.11 13.77 -9.78
CA ILE A 213 13.12 13.88 -10.86
C ILE A 213 13.44 15.15 -11.66
N ASP A 214 14.42 15.06 -12.54
CA ASP A 214 14.76 16.10 -13.52
C ASP A 214 14.24 15.74 -14.93
N SER A 215 14.62 16.51 -15.94
CA SER A 215 14.21 16.22 -17.33
C SER A 215 14.75 14.88 -17.84
N ASP A 216 15.99 14.50 -17.49
CA ASP A 216 16.56 13.21 -17.90
C ASP A 216 15.79 12.04 -17.29
N TYR A 217 15.45 12.13 -16.00
CA TYR A 217 14.62 11.14 -15.33
C TYR A 217 13.28 10.96 -16.07
N GLN A 218 12.61 12.07 -16.37
CA GLN A 218 11.30 12.05 -17.03
C GLN A 218 11.39 11.51 -18.47
N ASP A 219 12.45 11.82 -19.21
CA ASP A 219 12.66 11.30 -20.55
C ASP A 219 12.88 9.77 -20.55
N ARG A 220 13.56 9.24 -19.53
CA ARG A 220 13.86 7.80 -19.42
C ARG A 220 12.75 6.97 -18.79
N LYS A 221 12.01 7.53 -17.83
CA LYS A 221 11.08 6.79 -16.95
C LYS A 221 9.65 7.33 -16.97
N GLY A 222 9.43 8.47 -17.61
CA GLY A 222 8.13 9.15 -17.64
C GLY A 222 7.88 10.06 -16.44
N LYS A 223 6.77 10.81 -16.51
CA LYS A 223 6.25 11.63 -15.41
C LYS A 223 4.97 10.98 -14.89
N ILE A 224 5.00 10.56 -13.63
CA ILE A 224 3.85 9.97 -12.93
C ILE A 224 3.35 10.99 -11.90
N PRO A 225 2.10 11.45 -11.98
CA PRO A 225 1.53 12.35 -10.98
C PRO A 225 1.38 11.67 -9.60
N SER A 226 1.56 12.42 -8.51
CA SER A 226 1.37 11.92 -7.14
C SER A 226 -0.01 11.29 -6.90
N ILE A 227 -1.08 11.86 -7.48
CA ILE A 227 -2.42 11.29 -7.36
C ILE A 227 -2.51 9.86 -7.94
N ASN A 228 -1.75 9.54 -8.99
CA ASN A 228 -1.70 8.19 -9.56
C ASN A 228 -0.95 7.23 -8.63
N VAL A 229 0.17 7.65 -8.05
CA VAL A 229 0.92 6.85 -7.07
C VAL A 229 0.05 6.55 -5.85
N TRP A 230 -0.61 7.57 -5.28
CA TRP A 230 -1.55 7.41 -4.18
C TRP A 230 -2.69 6.45 -4.57
N ALA A 231 -3.35 6.67 -5.71
CA ALA A 231 -4.48 5.87 -6.15
C ALA A 231 -4.13 4.38 -6.33
N VAL A 232 -2.98 4.11 -6.94
CA VAL A 232 -2.47 2.74 -7.10
C VAL A 232 -2.15 2.11 -5.75
N GLY A 233 -1.51 2.86 -4.84
CA GLY A 233 -1.24 2.39 -3.48
C GLY A 233 -2.52 1.97 -2.73
N GLN A 234 -3.60 2.75 -2.83
CA GLN A 234 -4.88 2.41 -2.21
C GLN A 234 -5.49 1.13 -2.80
N ALA A 235 -5.47 0.99 -4.13
CA ALA A 235 -6.02 -0.19 -4.79
C ALA A 235 -5.21 -1.47 -4.47
N VAL A 236 -3.88 -1.40 -4.48
CA VAL A 236 -3.03 -2.54 -4.11
C VAL A 236 -3.20 -2.90 -2.63
N ALA A 237 -3.35 -1.92 -1.75
CA ALA A 237 -3.61 -2.19 -0.33
C ALA A 237 -4.93 -2.92 -0.10
N VAL A 238 -6.00 -2.53 -0.82
CA VAL A 238 -7.28 -3.25 -0.77
C VAL A 238 -7.14 -4.67 -1.31
N ASN A 239 -6.45 -4.87 -2.44
CA ASN A 239 -6.25 -6.21 -3.00
C ASN A 239 -5.46 -7.10 -2.02
N ALA A 240 -4.33 -6.63 -1.50
CA ALA A 240 -3.51 -7.39 -0.55
C ALA A 240 -4.28 -7.76 0.73
N LEU A 241 -5.08 -6.83 1.27
CA LEU A 241 -5.94 -7.10 2.42
C LEU A 241 -6.94 -8.24 2.13
N LEU A 242 -7.59 -8.20 0.96
CA LEU A 242 -8.57 -9.21 0.56
C LEU A 242 -7.91 -10.55 0.23
N GLU A 243 -6.76 -10.55 -0.45
CA GLU A 243 -5.95 -11.74 -0.71
C GLU A 243 -5.57 -12.45 0.61
N ASN A 244 -5.06 -11.70 1.59
CA ASN A 244 -4.71 -12.25 2.91
C ASN A 244 -5.95 -12.75 3.69
N LEU A 245 -7.11 -12.09 3.55
CA LEU A 245 -8.38 -12.52 4.16
C LEU A 245 -8.91 -13.82 3.53
N LEU A 246 -8.63 -14.04 2.24
CA LEU A 246 -9.03 -15.25 1.53
C LEU A 246 -8.08 -16.43 1.77
N ASP A 247 -6.85 -16.18 2.23
CA ASP A 247 -5.92 -17.24 2.59
C ASP A 247 -6.36 -17.95 3.88
N ALA A 248 -6.70 -19.24 3.75
CA ALA A 248 -7.11 -20.09 4.86
C ALA A 248 -6.04 -20.30 5.95
N ASN A 249 -4.77 -20.03 5.65
CA ASN A 249 -3.67 -20.10 6.62
C ASN A 249 -3.52 -18.81 7.45
N LEU A 250 -4.08 -17.70 6.97
CA LEU A 250 -3.88 -16.37 7.57
C LEU A 250 -5.18 -15.80 8.15
N ASN A 251 -6.33 -16.23 7.65
CA ASN A 251 -7.61 -15.59 7.96
C ASN A 251 -8.22 -15.97 9.32
N GLN A 252 -7.65 -16.96 10.02
CA GLN A 252 -8.11 -17.43 11.32
C GLN A 252 -6.92 -17.80 12.22
N ASP A 253 -7.09 -17.57 13.52
CA ASP A 253 -6.23 -18.14 14.57
C ASP A 253 -7.10 -18.94 15.54
N GLY A 254 -7.16 -20.25 15.31
CA GLY A 254 -8.04 -21.16 16.04
C GLY A 254 -9.52 -20.88 15.77
N ILE A 255 -10.28 -20.53 16.81
CA ILE A 255 -11.72 -20.23 16.68
C ILE A 255 -12.01 -18.76 16.39
N PHE A 256 -10.99 -17.91 16.42
CA PHE A 256 -11.13 -16.48 16.15
C PHE A 256 -10.72 -16.17 14.71
N PRO A 257 -11.40 -15.21 14.04
CA PRO A 257 -10.82 -14.64 12.85
C PRO A 257 -9.50 -13.95 13.22
N GLU A 258 -8.58 -13.88 12.28
CA GLU A 258 -7.37 -13.10 12.48
C GLU A 258 -7.75 -11.61 12.68
N LEU A 259 -7.39 -11.08 13.84
CA LEU A 259 -7.92 -9.80 14.32
C LEU A 259 -7.27 -8.60 13.63
N VAL A 260 -6.14 -8.78 12.92
CA VAL A 260 -5.51 -7.68 12.17
C VAL A 260 -6.37 -7.15 11.01
N PHE A 261 -7.36 -7.93 10.55
CA PHE A 261 -8.34 -7.48 9.55
C PHE A 261 -9.38 -6.50 10.11
N PHE A 262 -9.35 -6.25 11.43
CA PHE A 262 -10.24 -5.33 12.11
C PHE A 262 -9.50 -4.06 12.54
N ASP A 263 -10.25 -2.98 12.67
CA ASP A 263 -9.73 -1.70 13.14
C ASP A 263 -9.26 -1.83 14.60
N CYS A 264 -7.95 -1.63 14.82
CA CYS A 264 -7.33 -1.83 16.13
C CYS A 264 -7.96 -0.95 17.21
N HIS A 265 -8.29 0.31 16.88
CA HIS A 265 -8.86 1.29 17.81
C HIS A 265 -10.33 1.03 18.16
N SER A 266 -10.99 0.10 17.46
CA SER A 266 -12.32 -0.40 17.83
C SER A 266 -12.27 -1.31 19.06
N CYS A 267 -11.11 -1.87 19.41
CA CYS A 267 -10.93 -2.72 20.58
C CYS A 267 -9.87 -2.18 21.58
N HIS A 268 -8.82 -1.53 21.08
CA HIS A 268 -7.70 -1.03 21.87
C HIS A 268 -7.89 0.42 22.31
N HIS A 269 -8.82 0.60 23.26
CA HIS A 269 -9.01 1.87 23.96
C HIS A 269 -9.44 1.60 25.41
N PRO A 270 -9.34 2.58 26.33
CA PRO A 270 -9.85 2.40 27.68
C PRO A 270 -11.36 2.09 27.66
N MET A 271 -11.80 1.09 28.42
CA MET A 271 -13.23 0.70 28.49
C MET A 271 -14.13 1.81 29.03
N SER A 272 -13.57 2.77 29.79
CA SER A 272 -14.27 3.96 30.27
C SER A 272 -14.56 4.97 29.17
N ASP A 273 -13.91 4.84 28.01
CA ASP A 273 -14.01 5.77 26.89
C ASP A 273 -15.08 5.31 25.90
N VAL A 274 -16.30 5.82 26.09
CA VAL A 274 -17.45 5.49 25.23
C VAL A 274 -17.38 6.32 23.94
N ARG A 275 -16.68 5.79 22.94
CA ARG A 275 -16.43 6.46 21.64
C ARG A 275 -17.35 6.00 20.49
N TRP A 276 -18.35 5.16 20.76
CA TRP A 276 -19.21 4.63 19.69
C TRP A 276 -19.88 5.77 18.89
N MET A 277 -19.73 5.70 17.57
CA MET A 277 -20.37 6.59 16.59
C MET A 277 -20.92 5.77 15.42
N PRO A 278 -22.13 6.03 14.92
CA PRO A 278 -22.69 5.25 13.82
C PRO A 278 -21.92 5.51 12.49
N ARG A 279 -21.37 4.45 11.90
CA ARG A 279 -20.83 4.45 10.52
C ARG A 279 -21.86 3.85 9.57
N LYS A 280 -22.50 4.69 8.73
CA LYS A 280 -23.51 4.24 7.76
C LYS A 280 -22.90 3.32 6.69
N ASP A 281 -21.67 3.63 6.28
CA ASP A 281 -20.90 2.90 5.28
C ASP A 281 -20.39 1.53 5.75
N GLN A 282 -20.56 1.21 7.03
CA GLN A 282 -20.23 -0.10 7.60
C GLN A 282 -21.44 -0.84 8.19
N ASN A 283 -22.65 -0.27 8.15
CA ASN A 283 -23.83 -0.81 8.85
C ASN A 283 -23.55 -1.16 10.34
N SER A 284 -22.70 -0.35 10.99
CA SER A 284 -22.12 -0.68 12.29
C SER A 284 -23.14 -0.61 13.45
N LYS A 285 -23.17 -1.65 14.28
CA LYS A 285 -23.96 -1.69 15.53
C LYS A 285 -23.04 -1.60 16.75
N PRO A 286 -23.51 -1.11 17.90
CA PRO A 286 -22.72 -1.16 19.14
C PRO A 286 -22.24 -2.58 19.46
N GLY A 287 -20.96 -2.71 19.84
CA GLY A 287 -20.36 -3.98 20.29
C GLY A 287 -19.86 -4.91 19.19
N ILE A 288 -19.91 -4.51 17.91
CA ILE A 288 -19.35 -5.27 16.79
C ILE A 288 -17.98 -4.68 16.42
N PRO A 289 -16.89 -5.48 16.38
CA PRO A 289 -15.60 -5.03 15.85
C PRO A 289 -15.73 -4.55 14.41
N ARG A 290 -15.15 -3.40 14.10
CA ARG A 290 -15.18 -2.83 12.75
C ARG A 290 -14.08 -3.45 11.91
N LEU A 291 -14.38 -3.76 10.66
CA LEU A 291 -13.33 -4.13 9.71
C LEU A 291 -12.41 -2.94 9.45
N TYR A 292 -11.14 -3.22 9.24
CA TYR A 292 -10.20 -2.23 8.73
C TYR A 292 -10.54 -1.94 7.26
N ASP A 293 -11.09 -0.76 6.98
CA ASP A 293 -11.58 -0.38 5.64
C ASP A 293 -11.03 0.95 5.15
N SER A 294 -9.99 1.48 5.80
CA SER A 294 -9.46 2.81 5.52
C SER A 294 -9.05 2.98 4.05
N ASN A 295 -8.41 1.97 3.45
CA ASN A 295 -8.07 1.99 2.03
C ASN A 295 -9.29 1.79 1.12
N MET A 296 -10.31 1.04 1.56
CA MET A 296 -11.57 0.89 0.81
C MET A 296 -12.34 2.21 0.73
N VAL A 297 -12.33 3.01 1.81
CA VAL A 297 -12.91 4.36 1.81
C VAL A 297 -12.21 5.27 0.79
N MET A 298 -10.87 5.26 0.77
CA MET A 298 -10.11 6.06 -0.20
C MET A 298 -10.32 5.56 -1.63
N LEU A 299 -10.38 4.24 -1.82
CA LEU A 299 -10.67 3.62 -3.12
C LEU A 299 -12.07 4.00 -3.63
N ARG A 300 -13.10 3.99 -2.77
CA ARG A 300 -14.45 4.46 -3.10
C ARG A 300 -14.43 5.92 -3.59
N VAL A 301 -13.68 6.78 -2.92
CA VAL A 301 -13.53 8.18 -3.35
C VAL A 301 -12.92 8.26 -4.75
N LEU A 302 -11.88 7.48 -5.03
CA LEU A 302 -11.23 7.41 -6.34
C LEU A 302 -12.16 6.87 -7.42
N THR A 303 -12.83 5.73 -7.19
CA THR A 303 -13.72 5.09 -8.16
C THR A 303 -14.96 5.92 -8.44
N SER A 304 -15.46 6.67 -7.46
CA SER A 304 -16.62 7.58 -7.68
C SER A 304 -16.35 8.65 -8.75
N VAL A 305 -15.07 8.94 -9.01
CA VAL A 305 -14.63 9.91 -10.03
C VAL A 305 -14.11 9.20 -11.28
N SER A 306 -13.26 8.18 -11.12
CA SER A 306 -12.60 7.54 -12.26
C SER A 306 -13.48 6.50 -12.97
N ASN A 307 -14.43 5.89 -12.27
CA ASN A 307 -15.28 4.82 -12.79
C ASN A 307 -16.61 4.69 -12.01
N PRO A 308 -17.59 5.60 -12.24
CA PRO A 308 -18.80 5.67 -11.43
C PRO A 308 -19.67 4.41 -11.44
N MET A 309 -19.72 3.69 -12.56
CA MET A 309 -20.51 2.46 -12.67
C MET A 309 -19.95 1.34 -11.78
N ASP A 310 -18.63 1.10 -11.84
CA ASP A 310 -18.00 0.11 -10.96
C ASP A 310 -18.04 0.58 -9.50
N SER A 311 -18.05 1.89 -9.25
CA SER A 311 -18.08 2.45 -7.89
C SER A 311 -19.31 2.07 -7.08
N GLU A 312 -20.52 2.08 -7.67
CA GLU A 312 -21.75 1.68 -6.95
C GLU A 312 -21.70 0.20 -6.57
N LEU A 313 -21.24 -0.65 -7.49
CA LEU A 313 -21.11 -2.10 -7.24
C LEU A 313 -20.04 -2.42 -6.19
N ILE A 314 -18.93 -1.68 -6.19
CA ILE A 314 -17.89 -1.78 -5.16
C ILE A 314 -18.45 -1.36 -3.80
N GLU A 315 -19.15 -0.23 -3.72
CA GLU A 315 -19.75 0.26 -2.47
C GLU A 315 -20.77 -0.72 -1.89
N ASP A 316 -21.66 -1.25 -2.73
CA ASP A 316 -22.61 -2.29 -2.33
C ASP A 316 -21.91 -3.56 -1.83
N THR A 317 -20.81 -3.96 -2.47
CA THR A 317 -20.04 -5.15 -2.07
C THR A 317 -19.27 -4.93 -0.77
N VAL A 318 -18.72 -3.73 -0.55
CA VAL A 318 -18.09 -3.33 0.72
C VAL A 318 -19.12 -3.36 1.85
N LEU A 319 -20.34 -2.84 1.64
CA LEU A 319 -21.43 -2.92 2.62
C LEU A 319 -21.83 -4.37 2.95
N LYS A 320 -21.82 -5.25 1.95
CA LYS A 320 -22.04 -6.70 2.14
C LYS A 320 -20.91 -7.33 2.95
N LEU A 321 -19.66 -6.99 2.67
CA LEU A 321 -18.49 -7.47 3.41
C LEU A 321 -18.59 -7.09 4.89
N HIS A 322 -18.88 -5.82 5.19
CA HIS A 322 -19.10 -5.34 6.56
C HIS A 322 -20.26 -6.05 7.25
N SER A 323 -21.37 -6.27 6.54
CA SER A 323 -22.51 -6.98 7.12
C SER A 323 -22.16 -8.45 7.39
N ALA A 324 -21.45 -9.09 6.46
CA ALA A 324 -21.08 -10.50 6.52
C ALA A 324 -20.08 -10.82 7.65
N SER A 325 -19.18 -9.89 8.01
CA SER A 325 -18.24 -10.08 9.13
C SER A 325 -18.93 -10.30 10.48
N SER A 326 -20.20 -9.86 10.60
CA SER A 326 -21.03 -10.08 11.79
C SER A 326 -21.93 -11.31 11.72
N LEU A 327 -21.94 -12.05 10.59
CA LEU A 327 -22.84 -13.19 10.35
C LEU A 327 -22.13 -14.53 10.52
N ASN A 328 -21.20 -14.87 9.64
CA ASN A 328 -20.42 -16.11 9.66
C ASN A 328 -19.23 -16.02 8.70
N HIS A 329 -18.24 -16.91 8.90
CA HIS A 329 -17.00 -16.93 8.13
C HIS A 329 -17.21 -17.14 6.62
N ASP A 330 -18.05 -18.11 6.23
CA ASP A 330 -18.27 -18.42 4.80
C ASP A 330 -18.85 -17.23 4.03
N SER A 331 -19.80 -16.50 4.64
CA SER A 331 -20.38 -15.30 4.04
C SER A 331 -19.36 -14.16 3.95
N PHE A 332 -18.46 -14.07 4.93
CA PHE A 332 -17.39 -13.07 4.98
C PHE A 332 -16.36 -13.32 3.88
N VAL A 333 -15.90 -14.56 3.73
CA VAL A 333 -14.99 -15.00 2.65
C VAL A 333 -15.63 -14.79 1.28
N LEU A 334 -16.90 -15.16 1.10
CA LEU A 334 -17.62 -14.96 -0.17
C LEU A 334 -17.71 -13.48 -0.56
N ALA A 335 -18.00 -12.60 0.40
CA ALA A 335 -18.06 -11.16 0.14
C ALA A 335 -16.67 -10.57 -0.18
N ALA A 336 -15.61 -11.09 0.46
CA ALA A 336 -14.24 -10.68 0.19
C ALA A 336 -13.78 -11.11 -1.20
N ASP A 337 -14.09 -12.34 -1.63
CA ASP A 337 -13.80 -12.86 -2.96
C ASP A 337 -14.50 -12.04 -4.05
N GLN A 338 -15.78 -11.73 -3.84
CA GLN A 338 -16.54 -10.84 -4.72
C GLN A 338 -15.91 -9.46 -4.82
N LEU A 339 -15.48 -8.87 -3.69
CA LEU A 339 -14.84 -7.57 -3.70
C LEU A 339 -13.50 -7.61 -4.42
N LEU A 340 -12.67 -8.63 -4.19
CA LEU A 340 -11.38 -8.80 -4.86
C LEU A 340 -11.57 -8.94 -6.38
N GLY A 341 -12.59 -9.67 -6.82
CA GLY A 341 -12.97 -9.76 -8.23
C GLY A 341 -13.27 -8.40 -8.87
N LEU A 342 -13.86 -7.46 -8.11
CA LEU A 342 -14.16 -6.10 -8.57
C LEU A 342 -12.94 -5.17 -8.52
N THR A 343 -12.04 -5.34 -7.55
CA THR A 343 -10.92 -4.42 -7.31
C THR A 343 -9.60 -4.86 -7.93
N SER A 344 -9.44 -6.15 -8.29
CA SER A 344 -8.19 -6.74 -8.79
C SER A 344 -7.57 -5.98 -9.97
N ALA A 345 -8.38 -5.47 -10.90
CA ALA A 345 -7.92 -4.71 -12.07
C ALA A 345 -7.74 -3.20 -11.81
N LEU A 346 -8.14 -2.68 -10.65
CA LEU A 346 -8.07 -1.25 -10.35
C LEU A 346 -6.65 -0.68 -10.28
N PRO A 347 -5.61 -1.38 -9.77
CA PRO A 347 -4.24 -0.85 -9.80
C PRO A 347 -3.81 -0.44 -11.21
N GLU A 348 -4.00 -1.30 -12.21
CA GLU A 348 -3.65 -0.99 -13.60
C GLU A 348 -4.55 0.08 -14.21
N LYS A 349 -5.86 0.02 -13.95
CA LYS A 349 -6.81 1.05 -14.43
C LYS A 349 -6.45 2.44 -13.89
N LEU A 350 -6.12 2.55 -12.60
CA LEU A 350 -5.78 3.81 -11.93
C LEU A 350 -4.38 4.31 -12.31
N SER A 351 -3.42 3.40 -12.51
CA SER A 351 -2.10 3.73 -13.04
C SER A 351 -2.21 4.45 -14.40
N ASN A 352 -3.08 3.94 -15.28
CA ASN A 352 -3.30 4.48 -16.62
C ASN A 352 -4.36 5.61 -16.69
N TYR A 353 -5.04 5.90 -15.58
CA TYR A 353 -6.09 6.92 -15.56
C TYR A 353 -5.50 8.33 -15.55
N ARG A 354 -5.93 9.16 -16.50
CA ARG A 354 -5.54 10.57 -16.55
C ARG A 354 -6.52 11.43 -15.75
N PHE A 355 -6.18 11.74 -14.51
CA PHE A 355 -6.95 12.67 -13.68
C PHE A 355 -6.94 14.07 -14.28
N THR A 356 -8.10 14.58 -14.68
CA THR A 356 -8.23 15.97 -15.13
C THR A 356 -8.26 16.93 -13.93
N PRO A 357 -8.03 18.24 -14.13
CA PRO A 357 -8.21 19.23 -13.07
C PRO A 357 -9.58 19.17 -12.38
N THR A 358 -10.62 18.83 -13.14
CA THR A 358 -11.98 18.62 -12.60
C THR A 358 -12.04 17.39 -11.70
N ASP A 359 -11.39 16.29 -12.10
CA ASP A 359 -11.35 15.05 -11.32
C ASP A 359 -10.58 15.24 -10.02
N ILE A 360 -9.42 15.90 -10.05
CA ILE A 360 -8.61 16.23 -8.87
C ILE A 360 -9.46 17.03 -7.87
N ARG A 361 -10.20 18.05 -8.35
CA ARG A 361 -11.11 18.83 -7.49
C ARG A 361 -12.25 17.97 -6.93
N LYS A 362 -12.85 17.08 -7.72
CA LYS A 362 -13.91 16.17 -7.24
C LYS A 362 -13.39 15.23 -6.16
N VAL A 363 -12.23 14.61 -6.37
CA VAL A 363 -11.57 13.73 -5.40
C VAL A 363 -11.28 14.49 -4.11
N LEU A 364 -10.68 15.69 -4.21
CA LEU A 364 -10.42 16.56 -3.06
C LEU A 364 -11.69 16.83 -2.24
N PHE A 365 -12.76 17.25 -2.91
CA PHE A 365 -14.02 17.51 -2.22
C PHE A 365 -14.66 16.25 -1.67
N ALA A 366 -14.53 15.09 -2.32
CA ALA A 366 -15.03 13.83 -1.81
C ALA A 366 -14.30 13.42 -0.50
N VAL A 367 -12.96 13.53 -0.44
CA VAL A 367 -12.19 13.33 0.81
C VAL A 367 -12.64 14.32 1.89
N LEU A 368 -12.75 15.61 1.56
CA LEU A 368 -13.17 16.62 2.54
C LEU A 368 -14.62 16.44 3.01
N ASN A 369 -15.51 15.96 2.14
CA ASN A 369 -16.94 15.78 2.42
C ASN A 369 -17.26 14.52 3.22
N ALA A 370 -16.46 13.45 3.10
CA ALA A 370 -16.62 12.23 3.90
C ALA A 370 -16.63 12.49 5.42
N SER A 371 -16.05 13.61 5.85
CA SER A 371 -16.13 14.10 7.24
C SER A 371 -17.56 14.40 7.72
N SER A 372 -18.49 14.65 6.80
CA SER A 372 -19.90 14.94 7.08
C SER A 372 -20.71 13.66 7.28
N ASP A 373 -20.22 12.54 6.77
CA ASP A 373 -20.87 11.23 6.80
C ASP A 373 -20.34 10.34 7.94
N GLU A 374 -19.60 10.93 8.89
CA GLU A 374 -19.02 10.26 10.07
C GLU A 374 -17.97 9.17 9.75
N VAL A 375 -17.48 9.13 8.50
CA VAL A 375 -16.49 8.17 8.00
C VAL A 375 -15.16 8.24 8.77
N TYR A 376 -14.78 9.43 9.23
CA TYR A 376 -13.56 9.64 10.04
C TYR A 376 -13.79 9.44 11.55
N ALA A 377 -14.73 8.58 11.91
CA ALA A 377 -14.88 8.14 13.31
C ALA A 377 -13.67 7.31 13.76
N ASP A 378 -13.08 6.53 12.85
CA ASP A 378 -11.94 5.66 13.14
C ASP A 378 -10.61 6.33 12.78
N TYR A 379 -9.59 6.11 13.62
CA TYR A 379 -8.30 6.77 13.53
C TYR A 379 -7.60 6.47 12.19
N SER A 380 -7.56 5.20 11.78
CA SER A 380 -6.84 4.80 10.56
C SER A 380 -7.42 5.41 9.29
N THR A 381 -8.74 5.60 9.22
CA THR A 381 -9.38 6.23 8.07
C THR A 381 -9.09 7.73 8.03
N ALA A 382 -9.01 8.38 9.19
CA ALA A 382 -8.56 9.76 9.29
C ALA A 382 -7.08 9.93 8.93
N GLU A 383 -6.23 8.98 9.33
CA GLU A 383 -4.81 8.94 8.97
C GLU A 383 -4.62 8.82 7.45
N GLN A 384 -5.31 7.88 6.79
CA GLN A 384 -5.29 7.75 5.33
C GLN A 384 -5.85 8.99 4.62
N ALA A 385 -6.87 9.64 5.17
CA ALA A 385 -7.41 10.88 4.60
C ALA A 385 -6.42 12.06 4.71
N GLY A 386 -5.67 12.17 5.80
CA GLY A 386 -4.61 13.16 5.94
C GLY A 386 -3.53 13.01 4.87
N MET A 387 -3.05 11.77 4.69
CA MET A 387 -2.05 11.41 3.67
C MET A 387 -2.58 11.64 2.25
N ALA A 388 -3.84 11.27 1.98
CA ALA A 388 -4.51 11.53 0.71
C ALA A 388 -4.53 13.03 0.34
N LEU A 389 -4.82 13.92 1.31
CA LEU A 389 -4.81 15.36 1.07
C LEU A 389 -3.43 15.88 0.67
N SER A 390 -2.36 15.32 1.24
CA SER A 390 -0.97 15.66 0.86
C SER A 390 -0.72 15.35 -0.62
N ALA A 391 -1.02 14.13 -1.06
CA ALA A 391 -0.87 13.69 -2.46
C ALA A 391 -1.69 14.56 -3.44
N ILE A 392 -2.92 14.89 -3.06
CA ILE A 392 -3.81 15.74 -3.85
C ILE A 392 -3.26 17.16 -3.96
N PHE A 393 -2.80 17.76 -2.86
CA PHE A 393 -2.24 19.12 -2.87
C PHE A 393 -0.95 19.20 -3.67
N GLN A 394 -0.08 18.20 -3.56
CA GLN A 394 1.14 18.11 -4.37
C GLN A 394 0.80 18.04 -5.86
N THR A 395 -0.16 17.19 -6.24
CA THR A 395 -0.63 17.11 -7.64
C THR A 395 -1.21 18.45 -8.11
N MET A 396 -1.99 19.14 -7.29
CA MET A 396 -2.54 20.46 -7.64
C MET A 396 -1.45 21.51 -7.86
N LEU A 397 -0.35 21.45 -7.11
CA LEU A 397 0.81 22.33 -7.29
C LEU A 397 1.53 21.99 -8.61
N ASP A 398 1.84 20.72 -8.84
CA ASP A 398 2.62 20.26 -10.00
C ASP A 398 1.90 20.48 -11.33
N ASP A 399 0.56 20.46 -11.32
CA ASP A 399 -0.29 20.76 -12.48
C ASP A 399 -0.63 22.25 -12.61
N GLY A 400 -0.12 23.10 -11.72
CA GLY A 400 -0.35 24.55 -11.74
C GLY A 400 -1.79 24.96 -11.41
N LEU A 401 -2.56 24.10 -10.74
CA LEU A 401 -3.94 24.37 -10.31
C LEU A 401 -3.99 25.32 -9.11
N ILE A 402 -2.91 25.40 -8.34
CA ILE A 402 -2.72 26.31 -7.22
C ILE A 402 -1.32 26.92 -7.28
N SER A 403 -1.15 28.11 -6.70
CA SER A 403 0.16 28.74 -6.55
C SER A 403 0.96 28.12 -5.41
N GLN A 404 2.28 28.33 -5.41
CA GLN A 404 3.15 27.94 -4.29
C GLN A 404 2.67 28.51 -2.94
N ALA A 405 2.16 29.74 -2.94
CA ALA A 405 1.63 30.38 -1.73
C ALA A 405 0.35 29.69 -1.21
N ASN A 406 -0.55 29.32 -2.13
CA ASN A 406 -1.75 28.58 -1.76
C ASN A 406 -1.42 27.17 -1.27
N TYR A 407 -0.45 26.51 -1.91
CA TYR A 407 0.07 25.21 -1.47
C TYR A 407 0.64 25.28 -0.05
N ALA A 408 1.55 26.22 0.22
CA ALA A 408 2.13 26.40 1.55
C ALA A 408 1.04 26.61 2.64
N ASN A 409 0.04 27.45 2.36
CA ASN A 409 -1.08 27.66 3.28
C ASN A 409 -1.94 26.40 3.47
N LEU A 410 -2.16 25.59 2.43
CA LEU A 410 -2.90 24.32 2.57
C LEU A 410 -2.11 23.29 3.38
N ILE A 411 -0.78 23.24 3.21
CA ILE A 411 0.11 22.38 4.00
C ILE A 411 0.12 22.80 5.47
N ASP A 412 0.20 24.10 5.79
CA ASP A 412 0.12 24.58 7.17
C ASP A 412 -1.20 24.18 7.87
N LEU A 413 -2.31 24.20 7.11
CA LEU A 413 -3.61 23.72 7.59
C LEU A 413 -3.63 22.19 7.74
N LEU A 414 -3.00 21.45 6.83
CA LEU A 414 -2.87 19.99 6.89
C LEU A 414 -2.01 19.56 8.08
N ASP A 415 -0.90 20.22 8.35
CA ASP A 415 -0.05 20.01 9.54
C ASP A 415 -0.83 20.22 10.84
N SER A 416 -1.73 21.19 10.84
CA SER A 416 -2.64 21.40 11.97
C SER A 416 -3.62 20.24 12.15
N SER A 417 -4.00 19.55 11.07
CA SER A 417 -4.77 18.30 11.15
C SER A 417 -3.93 17.13 11.65
N TYR A 418 -2.66 17.01 11.24
CA TYR A 418 -1.75 15.97 11.73
C TYR A 418 -1.48 16.06 13.23
N LYS A 419 -1.55 17.25 13.83
CA LYS A 419 -1.52 17.39 15.31
C LYS A 419 -2.64 16.60 16.01
N SER A 420 -3.78 16.38 15.34
CA SER A 420 -4.87 15.54 15.86
C SER A 420 -4.67 14.04 15.62
N LEU A 421 -3.74 13.67 14.75
CA LEU A 421 -3.36 12.29 14.42
C LEU A 421 -2.05 11.84 15.09
N LYS A 422 -1.33 12.75 15.76
CA LYS A 422 -0.02 12.46 16.37
C LYS A 422 -0.06 11.36 17.45
N ASP A 423 -1.19 11.22 18.13
CA ASP A 423 -1.40 10.30 19.24
C ASP A 423 -2.72 9.57 18.98
N ASP A 424 -2.61 8.33 18.53
CA ASP A 424 -3.70 7.48 18.09
C ASP A 424 -4.59 7.04 19.28
N GLU A 425 -4.00 6.80 20.45
CA GLU A 425 -4.74 6.52 21.69
C GLU A 425 -5.65 7.69 22.11
N ARG A 426 -5.23 8.92 21.81
CA ARG A 426 -5.96 10.17 22.12
C ARG A 426 -6.68 10.78 20.93
N TYR A 427 -6.87 10.01 19.86
CA TYR A 427 -7.56 10.48 18.67
C TYR A 427 -8.94 11.04 18.98
N SER A 428 -9.28 12.15 18.31
CA SER A 428 -10.59 12.80 18.43
C SER A 428 -11.15 13.11 17.05
N PRO A 429 -12.18 12.37 16.59
CA PRO A 429 -12.85 12.62 15.31
C PRO A 429 -13.28 14.09 15.15
N ARG A 430 -13.82 14.68 16.22
CA ARG A 430 -14.28 16.07 16.22
C ARG A 430 -13.17 17.07 15.93
N LYS A 431 -11.95 16.86 16.47
CA LYS A 431 -10.81 17.75 16.23
C LYS A 431 -10.34 17.62 14.79
N PHE A 432 -10.20 16.40 14.29
CA PHE A 432 -9.78 16.15 12.91
C PHE A 432 -10.78 16.73 11.90
N VAL A 433 -12.07 16.44 12.05
CA VAL A 433 -13.15 16.98 11.19
C VAL A 433 -13.19 18.52 11.25
N SER A 434 -12.91 19.12 12.40
CA SER A 434 -12.83 20.58 12.52
C SER A 434 -11.66 21.16 11.72
N ALA A 435 -10.50 20.49 11.72
CA ALA A 435 -9.36 20.88 10.89
C ALA A 435 -9.69 20.75 9.39
N LEU A 436 -10.32 19.65 8.97
CA LEU A 436 -10.74 19.47 7.58
C LEU A 436 -11.73 20.53 7.09
N ARG A 437 -12.62 21.03 7.96
CA ARG A 437 -13.52 22.14 7.63
C ARG A 437 -12.76 23.43 7.33
N LEU A 438 -11.63 23.69 7.98
CA LEU A 438 -10.79 24.85 7.68
C LEU A 438 -10.13 24.71 6.31
N ILE A 439 -9.58 23.53 6.02
CA ILE A 439 -9.03 23.19 4.71
C ILE A 439 -10.09 23.37 3.61
N LYS A 440 -11.28 22.80 3.79
CA LYS A 440 -12.39 22.91 2.85
C LYS A 440 -12.77 24.37 2.55
N ARG A 441 -12.85 25.23 3.58
CA ARG A 441 -13.12 26.66 3.40
C ARG A 441 -12.01 27.38 2.65
N SER A 442 -10.75 26.96 2.83
CA SER A 442 -9.61 27.52 2.11
C SER A 442 -9.66 27.13 0.63
N VAL A 443 -9.86 25.84 0.34
CA VAL A 443 -9.97 25.30 -1.03
C VAL A 443 -11.13 25.93 -1.80
N GLN A 444 -12.29 26.17 -1.17
CA GLN A 444 -13.45 26.81 -1.82
C GLN A 444 -13.19 28.25 -2.30
N ARG A 445 -12.09 28.88 -1.88
CA ARG A 445 -11.69 30.23 -2.31
C ARG A 445 -10.67 30.23 -3.44
N LEU A 446 -10.18 29.04 -3.85
CA LEU A 446 -9.26 28.80 -4.96
C LEU A 446 -10.05 28.39 -6.21
#